data_AF-A0A940YG56-F1
#
_entry.id   AF-A0A940YG56-F1
#
_cell.length_a   1.000
_cell.length_b   1.000
_cell.length_c   1.000
_cell.angle_alpha   90.00
_cell.angle_beta   90.00
_cell.angle_gamma   90.00
#
_symmetry.space_group_name_H-M   'P 1'
#
loop_
_entity.id
_entity.type
_entity.pdbx_description
1 polymer ?
#
loop_
_entity_poly.entity_id
_entity_poly.type
_entity_poly.pdbx_seq_one_letter_code
_entity_poly.pdbx_strand_id
1 'polypeptide(L)'
;MDNAQAKLDWLSQVLGVAAGQGPEESGKFSLSGFTDAIANLGDKVVAHFLSAEVEGLKKLGLNTDRLAQDQAAQEKALADAKAITDPDKRAAALERIRQRLSEIKAHANALEAAAREVMGKSKDAPTPAQKSAIYKKALEDRYGLTITVPEGMTNTHFDRVYDMMGTVPKSQAKHDKLKILNYNSSSGSGSYNRGLGRVTMGDFGDASGTEDYVVDGTTHAANSFDVTTLHELGHALDAEQQIMQNHGNKAGCGGWTRQSAASVGTALLAHLKKTVTLSKPIADDALRTAIDQGLTGTQAPKPDDATDEDWQKVIGYVRAHCLTIIAAAKPWWKAPVDVDGTVYVESYSNDWWSYQLASRAGTLVNSYQWRAPGEWFAEVYAISWLKRTKPPAAVDASVAAYMWQD
;
A
#
# COMPACT_ATOMS: atom_id res chain seq x y z
N MET A 1 30.02 -5.77 -26.16
CA MET A 1 29.56 -7.18 -26.13
C MET A 1 30.67 -8.12 -25.65
N ASP A 2 31.94 -7.81 -25.89
CA ASP A 2 33.10 -8.65 -25.52
C ASP A 2 33.26 -8.98 -24.02
N ASN A 3 32.75 -8.14 -23.10
CA ASN A 3 32.89 -8.37 -21.65
C ASN A 3 31.86 -9.36 -21.09
N ALA A 4 30.74 -9.60 -21.78
CA ALA A 4 29.73 -10.56 -21.34
C ALA A 4 30.11 -12.00 -21.70
N GLN A 5 30.66 -12.20 -22.90
CA GLN A 5 31.13 -13.51 -23.36
C GLN A 5 32.33 -13.99 -22.54
N ALA A 6 33.32 -13.12 -22.30
CA ALA A 6 34.47 -13.45 -21.45
C ALA A 6 34.08 -13.84 -20.01
N LYS A 7 32.99 -13.28 -19.48
CA LYS A 7 32.46 -13.63 -18.14
C LYS A 7 31.69 -14.95 -18.14
N LEU A 8 30.96 -15.26 -19.21
CA LEU A 8 30.32 -16.57 -19.42
C LEU A 8 31.36 -17.68 -19.62
N ASP A 9 32.45 -17.39 -20.31
CA ASP A 9 33.56 -18.32 -20.53
C ASP A 9 34.31 -18.58 -19.21
N TRP A 10 34.50 -17.54 -18.37
CA TRP A 10 35.03 -17.69 -17.02
C TRP A 10 34.11 -18.54 -16.12
N LEU A 11 32.80 -18.30 -16.15
CA LEU A 11 31.81 -19.11 -15.43
C LEU A 11 31.83 -20.59 -15.88
N SER A 12 31.91 -20.83 -17.19
CA SER A 12 32.06 -22.19 -17.74
C SER A 12 33.36 -22.85 -17.31
N GLN A 13 34.46 -22.11 -17.22
CA GLN A 13 35.73 -22.63 -16.69
C GLN A 13 35.63 -22.98 -15.20
N VAL A 14 35.03 -22.11 -14.37
CA VAL A 14 34.85 -22.37 -12.94
C VAL A 14 33.96 -23.60 -12.70
N LEU A 15 32.88 -23.74 -13.46
CA LEU A 15 31.99 -24.90 -13.39
C LEU A 15 32.64 -26.18 -13.96
N GLY A 16 33.46 -26.05 -15.02
CA GLY A 16 34.18 -27.16 -15.64
C GLY A 16 35.31 -27.74 -14.79
N VAL A 17 36.02 -26.90 -14.02
CA VAL A 17 37.06 -27.34 -13.07
C VAL A 17 36.46 -28.19 -11.94
N ALA A 18 35.22 -27.91 -11.51
CA ALA A 18 34.55 -28.68 -10.47
C ALA A 18 34.05 -30.07 -10.94
N ALA A 19 33.74 -30.22 -12.23
CA ALA A 19 33.28 -31.49 -12.80
C ALA A 19 34.44 -32.45 -13.15
N GLY A 20 35.68 -31.95 -13.23
CA GLY A 20 36.84 -32.69 -13.73
C GLY A 20 37.77 -33.29 -12.67
N GLN A 21 37.55 -33.07 -11.37
CA GLN A 21 38.37 -33.66 -10.32
C GLN A 21 37.82 -35.02 -9.89
N GLY A 22 38.49 -36.09 -10.33
CA GLY A 22 38.19 -37.47 -9.97
C GLY A 22 38.33 -37.74 -8.46
N PRO A 23 37.70 -38.81 -7.96
CA PRO A 23 37.41 -39.02 -6.53
C PRO A 23 38.59 -39.41 -5.63
N GLU A 24 39.83 -39.46 -6.09
CA GLU A 24 40.87 -40.20 -5.34
C GLU A 24 41.59 -39.43 -4.22
N GLU A 25 41.48 -38.09 -4.09
CA GLU A 25 42.11 -37.37 -2.95
C GLU A 25 41.29 -36.21 -2.35
N SER A 26 39.95 -36.21 -2.49
CA SER A 26 39.13 -35.13 -1.90
C SER A 26 38.68 -35.47 -0.48
N GLY A 27 39.46 -35.00 0.49
CA GLY A 27 39.00 -34.91 1.88
C GLY A 27 37.67 -34.14 1.97
N LYS A 28 36.60 -34.85 2.37
CA LYS A 28 35.33 -34.32 2.90
C LYS A 28 34.78 -33.06 2.20
N PHE A 29 34.72 -33.01 0.87
CA PHE A 29 33.87 -32.02 0.20
C PHE A 29 32.41 -32.48 0.33
N SER A 30 31.70 -31.95 1.34
CA SER A 30 30.27 -32.22 1.49
C SER A 30 29.51 -31.63 0.29
N LEU A 31 28.54 -32.38 -0.25
CA LEU A 31 27.66 -31.92 -1.33
C LEU A 31 27.01 -30.56 -0.99
N SER A 32 26.70 -30.35 0.30
CA SER A 32 26.20 -29.09 0.85
C SER A 32 27.17 -27.91 0.65
N GLY A 33 28.48 -28.12 0.85
CA GLY A 33 29.48 -27.06 0.65
C GLY A 33 29.62 -26.64 -0.82
N PHE A 34 29.39 -27.58 -1.75
CA PHE A 34 29.37 -27.28 -3.18
C PHE A 34 28.11 -26.51 -3.60
N THR A 35 26.94 -26.91 -3.11
CA THR A 35 25.69 -26.19 -3.34
C THR A 35 25.75 -24.75 -2.79
N ASP A 36 26.32 -24.57 -1.60
CA ASP A 36 26.53 -23.25 -1.00
C ASP A 36 27.52 -22.40 -1.82
N ALA A 37 28.56 -22.99 -2.41
CA ALA A 37 29.51 -22.29 -3.27
C ALA A 37 28.86 -21.81 -4.59
N ILE A 38 28.05 -22.66 -5.23
CA ILE A 38 27.29 -22.30 -6.43
C ILE A 38 26.27 -21.19 -6.13
N ALA A 39 25.53 -21.31 -5.03
CA ALA A 39 24.59 -20.29 -4.59
C ALA A 39 25.30 -18.94 -4.38
N ASN A 40 26.43 -18.93 -3.67
CA ASN A 40 27.23 -17.73 -3.45
C ASN A 40 27.78 -17.11 -4.75
N LEU A 41 28.11 -17.94 -5.74
CA LEU A 41 28.57 -17.45 -7.04
C LEU A 41 27.41 -16.79 -7.82
N GLY A 42 26.23 -17.42 -7.81
CA GLY A 42 25.01 -16.85 -8.40
C GLY A 42 24.66 -15.48 -7.82
N ASP A 43 24.73 -15.34 -6.49
CA ASP A 43 24.39 -14.09 -5.81
C ASP A 43 25.35 -12.94 -6.19
N LYS A 44 26.67 -13.21 -6.23
CA LYS A 44 27.67 -12.21 -6.66
C LYS A 44 27.49 -11.79 -8.12
N VAL A 45 27.15 -12.75 -8.98
CA VAL A 45 26.95 -12.50 -10.41
C VAL A 45 25.74 -11.59 -10.61
N VAL A 46 24.63 -11.84 -9.92
CA VAL A 46 23.41 -11.02 -10.04
C VAL A 46 23.64 -9.58 -9.56
N ALA A 47 24.30 -9.39 -8.40
CA ALA A 47 24.62 -8.05 -7.89
C ALA A 47 25.55 -7.26 -8.83
N HIS A 48 26.55 -7.94 -9.42
CA HIS A 48 27.45 -7.31 -10.39
C HIS A 48 26.72 -6.88 -11.67
N PHE A 49 25.79 -7.71 -12.17
CA PHE A 49 25.00 -7.36 -13.35
C PHE A 49 24.15 -6.12 -13.07
N LEU A 50 23.40 -6.11 -11.96
CA LEU A 50 22.51 -5.00 -11.62
C LEU A 50 23.25 -3.66 -11.58
N SER A 51 24.46 -3.65 -11.02
CA SER A 51 25.32 -2.46 -10.99
C SER A 51 25.62 -1.91 -12.40
N ALA A 52 25.85 -2.79 -13.38
CA ALA A 52 26.13 -2.36 -14.75
C ALA A 52 24.88 -1.80 -15.45
N GLU A 53 23.70 -2.37 -15.19
CA GLU A 53 22.43 -1.88 -15.72
C GLU A 53 22.06 -0.52 -15.11
N VAL A 54 22.21 -0.36 -13.78
CA VAL A 54 22.04 0.92 -13.07
C VAL A 54 22.98 2.00 -13.61
N GLU A 55 24.26 1.69 -13.78
CA GLU A 55 25.22 2.64 -14.36
C GLU A 55 24.92 2.98 -15.82
N GLY A 56 24.35 2.04 -16.58
CA GLY A 56 23.85 2.29 -17.94
C GLY A 56 22.74 3.35 -17.95
N LEU A 57 21.71 3.16 -17.11
CA LEU A 57 20.58 4.09 -16.97
C LEU A 57 21.03 5.47 -16.46
N LYS A 58 21.96 5.50 -15.51
CA LYS A 58 22.55 6.73 -14.97
C LYS A 58 23.30 7.53 -16.04
N LYS A 59 24.04 6.86 -16.93
CA LYS A 59 24.70 7.51 -18.08
C LYS A 59 23.70 8.10 -19.08
N LEU A 60 22.49 7.55 -19.12
CA LEU A 60 21.36 8.12 -19.87
C LEU A 60 20.62 9.22 -19.10
N GLY A 61 21.11 9.71 -17.95
CA GLY A 61 20.45 10.78 -17.19
C GLY A 61 19.09 10.41 -16.59
N LEU A 62 18.79 9.10 -16.52
CA LEU A 62 17.57 8.60 -15.90
C LEU A 62 17.74 8.52 -14.38
N ASN A 63 16.65 8.70 -13.64
CA ASN A 63 16.67 8.55 -12.19
C ASN A 63 16.90 7.07 -11.86
N THR A 64 17.90 6.80 -11.02
CA THR A 64 18.29 5.45 -10.60
C THR A 64 18.38 5.32 -9.08
N ASP A 65 17.99 6.35 -8.33
CA ASP A 65 18.14 6.39 -6.89
C ASP A 65 17.36 5.24 -6.23
N ARG A 66 16.14 4.95 -6.73
CA ARG A 66 15.34 3.84 -6.21
C ARG A 66 15.97 2.48 -6.51
N LEU A 67 16.45 2.26 -7.73
CA LEU A 67 17.16 1.03 -8.11
C LEU A 67 18.41 0.81 -7.25
N ALA A 68 19.17 1.87 -6.97
CA ALA A 68 20.33 1.81 -6.10
C ALA A 68 19.95 1.50 -4.64
N GLN A 69 18.87 2.11 -4.12
CA GLN A 69 18.33 1.79 -2.80
C GLN A 69 17.82 0.35 -2.71
N ASP A 70 17.16 -0.15 -3.76
CA ASP A 70 16.72 -1.55 -3.85
C ASP A 70 17.91 -2.50 -3.85
N GLN A 71 18.94 -2.21 -4.64
CA GLN A 71 20.19 -2.99 -4.65
C GLN A 71 20.84 -3.04 -3.26
N ALA A 72 21.04 -1.90 -2.62
CA ALA A 72 21.64 -1.84 -1.29
C ALA A 72 20.81 -2.59 -0.23
N ALA A 73 19.48 -2.54 -0.34
CA ALA A 73 18.60 -3.31 0.54
C ALA A 73 18.75 -4.82 0.32
N GLN A 74 18.91 -5.29 -0.93
CA GLN A 74 19.14 -6.70 -1.22
C GLN A 74 20.53 -7.17 -0.78
N GLU A 75 21.55 -6.32 -0.86
CA GLU A 75 22.89 -6.61 -0.32
C GLU A 75 22.85 -6.81 1.20
N LYS A 76 22.11 -5.94 1.91
CA LYS A 76 21.85 -6.10 3.35
C LYS A 76 21.06 -7.39 3.64
N ALA A 77 19.96 -7.62 2.92
CA ALA A 77 19.13 -8.82 3.11
C ALA A 77 19.93 -10.11 2.87
N LEU A 78 20.87 -10.10 1.91
CA LEU A 78 21.78 -11.22 1.66
C LEU A 78 22.74 -11.47 2.83
N ALA A 79 23.26 -10.41 3.45
CA ALA A 79 24.08 -10.55 4.66
C ALA A 79 23.26 -11.14 5.81
N ASP A 80 22.04 -10.63 6.01
CA ASP A 80 21.12 -11.10 7.06
C ASP A 80 20.71 -12.57 6.83
N ALA A 81 20.40 -12.95 5.59
CA ALA A 81 20.06 -14.33 5.22
C ALA A 81 21.22 -15.29 5.49
N LYS A 82 22.47 -14.88 5.24
CA LYS A 82 23.66 -15.69 5.53
C LYS A 82 23.89 -15.93 7.02
N ALA A 83 23.39 -15.03 7.87
CA ALA A 83 23.45 -15.18 9.33
C ALA A 83 22.38 -16.15 9.88
N ILE A 84 21.40 -16.57 9.07
CA ILE A 84 20.38 -17.53 9.49
C ILE A 84 21.01 -18.92 9.65
N THR A 85 20.92 -19.47 10.86
CA THR A 85 21.48 -20.78 11.23
C THR A 85 20.60 -21.95 10.78
N ASP A 86 19.30 -21.75 10.73
CA ASP A 86 18.31 -22.73 10.25
C ASP A 86 18.40 -22.83 8.71
N PRO A 87 18.75 -24.00 8.15
CA PRO A 87 19.03 -24.14 6.72
C PRO A 87 17.79 -23.89 5.85
N ASP A 88 16.60 -24.30 6.29
CA ASP A 88 15.37 -24.15 5.51
C ASP A 88 14.92 -22.69 5.48
N LYS A 89 15.01 -22.00 6.62
CA LYS A 89 14.73 -20.56 6.69
C LYS A 89 15.74 -19.74 5.89
N ARG A 90 17.02 -20.13 5.92
CA ARG A 90 18.06 -19.50 5.10
C ARG A 90 17.78 -19.70 3.62
N ALA A 91 17.47 -20.91 3.19
CA ALA A 91 17.14 -21.21 1.80
C ALA A 91 15.93 -20.39 1.31
N ALA A 92 14.87 -20.31 2.13
CA ALA A 92 13.70 -19.49 1.81
C ALA A 92 14.02 -17.99 1.71
N ALA A 93 14.87 -17.45 2.59
CA ALA A 93 15.29 -16.06 2.54
C ALA A 93 16.13 -15.77 1.28
N LEU A 94 17.10 -16.63 0.96
CA LEU A 94 17.92 -16.51 -0.25
C LEU A 94 17.06 -16.57 -1.53
N GLU A 95 16.04 -17.42 -1.55
CA GLU A 95 15.13 -17.50 -2.69
C GLU A 95 14.31 -16.21 -2.88
N ARG A 96 13.80 -15.61 -1.79
CA ARG A 96 13.12 -14.30 -1.86
C ARG A 96 14.05 -13.21 -2.39
N ILE A 97 15.31 -13.18 -1.95
CA ILE A 97 16.31 -12.21 -2.43
C ILE A 97 16.57 -12.40 -3.93
N ARG A 98 16.70 -13.63 -4.42
CA ARG A 98 16.88 -13.90 -5.86
C ARG A 98 15.68 -13.44 -6.68
N GLN A 99 14.47 -13.73 -6.22
CA GLN A 99 13.24 -13.28 -6.86
C GLN A 99 13.22 -11.75 -6.93
N ARG A 100 13.54 -11.07 -5.82
CA ARG A 100 13.55 -9.61 -5.78
C ARG A 100 14.63 -9.00 -6.67
N LEU A 101 15.84 -9.53 -6.67
CA LEU A 101 16.90 -9.10 -7.59
C LEU A 101 16.51 -9.30 -9.06
N SER A 102 15.86 -10.41 -9.38
CA SER A 102 15.31 -10.66 -10.72
C SER A 102 14.25 -9.62 -11.11
N GLU A 103 13.35 -9.26 -10.19
CA GLU A 103 12.36 -8.21 -10.42
C GLU A 103 12.97 -6.83 -10.64
N ILE A 104 13.96 -6.45 -9.82
CA ILE A 104 14.71 -5.19 -9.92
C ILE A 104 15.43 -5.13 -11.27
N LYS A 105 16.11 -6.21 -11.66
CA LYS A 105 16.75 -6.30 -12.98
C LYS A 105 15.74 -6.16 -14.11
N ALA A 106 14.60 -6.84 -14.03
CA ALA A 106 13.55 -6.70 -15.02
C ALA A 106 12.98 -5.27 -15.07
N HIS A 107 12.96 -4.55 -13.94
CA HIS A 107 12.54 -3.16 -13.85
C HIS A 107 13.53 -2.25 -14.57
N ALA A 108 14.83 -2.37 -14.27
CA ALA A 108 15.89 -1.65 -14.97
C ALA A 108 15.88 -1.91 -16.49
N ASN A 109 15.78 -3.18 -16.89
CA ASN A 109 15.76 -3.57 -18.31
C ASN A 109 14.55 -2.99 -19.06
N ALA A 110 13.37 -2.92 -18.43
CA ALA A 110 12.19 -2.34 -19.06
C ALA A 110 12.35 -0.83 -19.28
N LEU A 111 12.99 -0.13 -18.34
CA LEU A 111 13.31 1.28 -18.49
C LEU A 111 14.35 1.51 -19.61
N GLU A 112 15.39 0.67 -19.67
CA GLU A 112 16.39 0.72 -20.74
C GLU A 112 15.77 0.45 -22.12
N ALA A 113 14.89 -0.55 -22.23
CA ALA A 113 14.17 -0.85 -23.46
C ALA A 113 13.30 0.33 -23.92
N ALA A 114 12.58 0.96 -23.00
CA ALA A 114 11.79 2.16 -23.30
C ALA A 114 12.68 3.33 -23.76
N ALA A 115 13.85 3.50 -23.12
CA ALA A 115 14.85 4.51 -23.51
C ALA A 115 15.36 4.29 -24.94
N ARG A 116 15.68 3.04 -25.30
CA ARG A 116 16.14 2.67 -26.64
C ARG A 116 15.07 2.94 -27.70
N GLU A 117 13.81 2.67 -27.40
CA GLU A 117 12.73 2.91 -28.37
C GLU A 117 12.45 4.40 -28.57
N VAL A 118 12.41 5.18 -27.49
CA VAL A 118 12.13 6.63 -27.56
C VAL A 118 13.31 7.41 -28.15
N MET A 119 14.54 7.05 -27.83
CA MET A 119 15.74 7.77 -28.28
C MET A 119 16.36 7.21 -29.57
N GLY A 120 15.93 6.02 -30.01
CA GLY A 120 16.49 5.33 -31.16
C GLY A 120 17.98 5.05 -31.00
N LYS A 121 18.80 5.61 -31.90
CA LYS A 121 20.28 5.44 -31.90
C LYS A 121 21.02 6.52 -31.12
N SER A 122 20.33 7.51 -30.56
CA SER A 122 20.98 8.59 -29.83
C SER A 122 21.76 8.06 -28.63
N LYS A 123 22.93 8.64 -28.39
CA LYS A 123 23.75 8.39 -27.19
C LYS A 123 23.78 9.59 -26.25
N ASP A 124 23.09 10.67 -26.62
CA ASP A 124 23.01 11.89 -25.83
C ASP A 124 22.05 11.71 -24.66
N ALA A 125 22.15 12.58 -23.67
CA ALA A 125 21.18 12.62 -22.59
C ALA A 125 19.78 12.98 -23.12
N PRO A 126 18.70 12.33 -22.64
CA PRO A 126 17.34 12.64 -23.03
C PRO A 126 16.98 14.06 -22.59
N THR A 127 16.28 14.77 -23.47
CA THR A 127 15.56 16.01 -23.09
C THR A 127 14.48 15.71 -22.04
N PRO A 128 13.97 16.71 -21.29
CA PRO A 128 12.88 16.49 -20.34
C PRO A 128 11.64 15.82 -20.96
N ALA A 129 11.27 16.20 -22.18
CA ALA A 129 10.16 15.59 -22.92
C ALA A 129 10.43 14.12 -23.26
N GLN A 130 11.65 13.80 -23.71
CA GLN A 130 12.05 12.40 -23.94
C GLN A 130 12.07 11.61 -22.64
N LYS A 131 12.59 12.15 -21.53
CA LYS A 131 12.59 11.48 -20.23
C LYS A 131 11.17 11.13 -19.79
N SER A 132 10.24 12.09 -19.89
CA SER A 132 8.81 11.84 -19.61
C SER A 132 8.22 10.74 -20.51
N ALA A 133 8.51 10.78 -21.82
CA ALA A 133 8.06 9.75 -22.77
C ALA A 133 8.66 8.36 -22.48
N ILE A 134 9.92 8.28 -22.05
CA ILE A 134 10.60 7.04 -21.66
C ILE A 134 9.87 6.39 -20.48
N TYR A 135 9.62 7.13 -19.41
CA TYR A 135 8.93 6.58 -18.24
C TYR A 135 7.47 6.24 -18.52
N LYS A 136 6.75 7.09 -19.28
CA LYS A 136 5.39 6.78 -19.74
C LYS A 136 5.36 5.45 -20.48
N LYS A 137 6.26 5.26 -21.45
CA LYS A 137 6.35 4.02 -22.20
C LYS A 137 6.73 2.83 -21.31
N ALA A 138 7.69 3.00 -20.40
CA ALA A 138 8.09 1.94 -19.48
C ALA A 138 6.92 1.49 -18.57
N LEU A 139 6.07 2.43 -18.14
CA LEU A 139 4.84 2.14 -17.41
C LEU A 139 3.84 1.34 -18.26
N GLU A 140 3.61 1.77 -19.50
CA GLU A 140 2.72 1.10 -20.47
C GLU A 140 3.19 -0.33 -20.76
N ASP A 141 4.46 -0.52 -21.12
CA ASP A 141 5.00 -1.82 -21.52
C ASP A 141 5.13 -2.79 -20.33
N ARG A 142 5.68 -2.32 -19.21
CA ARG A 142 5.95 -3.20 -18.05
C ARG A 142 4.66 -3.56 -17.32
N TYR A 143 3.83 -2.55 -17.02
CA TYR A 143 2.67 -2.69 -16.15
C TYR A 143 1.34 -2.74 -16.90
N GLY A 144 1.32 -2.54 -18.22
CA GLY A 144 0.10 -2.64 -19.03
C GLY A 144 -0.88 -1.50 -18.81
N LEU A 145 -0.38 -0.33 -18.37
CA LEU A 145 -1.22 0.83 -18.10
C LEU A 145 -1.62 1.53 -19.39
N THR A 146 -2.84 2.05 -19.42
CA THR A 146 -3.24 3.12 -20.34
C THR A 146 -3.09 4.45 -19.62
N ILE A 147 -2.32 5.38 -20.18
CA ILE A 147 -1.99 6.65 -19.52
C ILE A 147 -2.69 7.82 -20.21
N THR A 148 -3.49 8.57 -19.45
CA THR A 148 -4.19 9.77 -19.92
C THR A 148 -3.72 11.01 -19.16
N VAL A 149 -3.29 12.04 -19.90
CA VAL A 149 -2.75 13.29 -19.35
C VAL A 149 -3.52 14.47 -19.94
N PRO A 150 -3.98 15.44 -19.12
CA PRO A 150 -4.57 16.67 -19.62
C PRO A 150 -3.58 17.46 -20.49
N GLU A 151 -4.11 18.17 -21.49
CA GLU A 151 -3.29 19.05 -22.33
C GLU A 151 -2.56 20.10 -21.47
N GLY A 152 -1.27 20.28 -21.73
CA GLY A 152 -0.43 21.27 -21.04
C GLY A 152 0.11 20.84 -19.66
N MET A 153 -0.30 19.69 -19.11
CA MET A 153 0.24 19.20 -17.84
C MET A 153 1.67 18.66 -18.01
N THR A 154 2.61 19.21 -17.25
CA THR A 154 4.06 18.88 -17.35
C THR A 154 4.61 18.16 -16.13
N ASN A 155 3.88 18.18 -15.01
CA ASN A 155 4.25 17.64 -13.71
C ASN A 155 3.61 16.26 -13.45
N THR A 156 3.72 15.36 -14.43
CA THR A 156 3.17 14.00 -14.30
C THR A 156 4.01 13.10 -13.41
N HIS A 157 5.29 13.41 -13.19
CA HIS A 157 6.20 12.62 -12.33
C HIS A 157 6.19 11.11 -12.66
N PHE A 158 6.18 10.77 -13.95
CA PHE A 158 6.13 9.37 -14.41
C PHE A 158 7.30 8.54 -13.89
N ASP A 159 8.45 9.16 -13.67
CA ASP A 159 9.60 8.53 -13.04
C ASP A 159 9.29 8.04 -11.64
N ARG A 160 8.64 8.87 -10.82
CA ARG A 160 8.25 8.50 -9.46
C ARG A 160 7.17 7.41 -9.44
N VAL A 161 6.18 7.50 -10.32
CA VAL A 161 5.16 6.42 -10.44
C VAL A 161 5.83 5.11 -10.83
N TYR A 162 6.76 5.15 -11.77
CA TYR A 162 7.51 3.97 -12.19
C TYR A 162 8.30 3.35 -11.03
N ASP A 163 9.00 4.18 -10.25
CA ASP A 163 9.75 3.76 -9.06
C ASP A 163 8.84 3.17 -7.97
N MET A 164 7.66 3.74 -7.73
CA MET A 164 6.70 3.21 -6.74
C MET A 164 6.09 1.89 -7.20
N MET A 165 5.76 1.73 -8.47
CA MET A 165 5.32 0.45 -9.00
C MET A 165 6.43 -0.61 -8.97
N GLY A 166 7.71 -0.19 -9.09
CA GLY A 166 8.86 -1.07 -8.93
C GLY A 166 9.16 -1.47 -7.48
N THR A 167 8.67 -0.70 -6.51
CA THR A 167 8.85 -0.96 -5.07
C THR A 167 8.11 -2.21 -4.61
N VAL A 168 6.97 -2.50 -5.22
CA VAL A 168 6.11 -3.63 -4.84
C VAL A 168 6.31 -4.81 -5.81
N PRO A 169 5.91 -6.04 -5.44
CA PRO A 169 5.95 -7.19 -6.34
C PRO A 169 5.17 -6.90 -7.62
N LYS A 170 5.65 -7.38 -8.76
CA LYS A 170 5.02 -7.07 -10.04
C LYS A 170 3.54 -7.49 -10.10
N SER A 171 3.18 -8.59 -9.42
CA SER A 171 1.80 -9.07 -9.33
C SER A 171 0.86 -8.10 -8.61
N GLN A 172 1.39 -7.24 -7.74
CA GLN A 172 0.63 -6.20 -7.05
C GLN A 172 0.56 -4.89 -7.86
N ALA A 173 1.47 -4.69 -8.81
CA ALA A 173 1.51 -3.52 -9.69
C ALA A 173 1.01 -3.81 -11.13
N LYS A 174 0.61 -5.04 -11.43
CA LYS A 174 0.08 -5.45 -12.75
C LYS A 174 -0.98 -6.52 -12.60
N HIS A 175 -2.23 -6.12 -12.69
CA HIS A 175 -3.39 -7.00 -12.58
C HIS A 175 -4.65 -6.32 -13.17
N ASP A 176 -5.77 -7.03 -13.21
CA ASP A 176 -6.95 -6.60 -13.96
C ASP A 176 -7.70 -5.40 -13.35
N LYS A 177 -7.46 -5.13 -12.06
CA LYS A 177 -7.97 -3.96 -11.34
C LYS A 177 -7.04 -2.74 -11.36
N LEU A 178 -5.95 -2.78 -12.12
CA LEU A 178 -5.04 -1.66 -12.34
C LEU A 178 -4.70 -1.53 -13.83
N LYS A 179 -5.50 -0.75 -14.55
CA LYS A 179 -5.46 -0.64 -16.01
C LYS A 179 -5.18 0.77 -16.50
N ILE A 180 -5.62 1.78 -15.76
CA ILE A 180 -5.58 3.17 -16.22
C ILE A 180 -4.86 4.02 -15.17
N LEU A 181 -3.89 4.80 -15.64
CA LEU A 181 -3.29 5.89 -14.87
C LEU A 181 -3.72 7.20 -15.51
N ASN A 182 -4.63 7.89 -14.84
CA ASN A 182 -5.20 9.15 -15.30
C ASN A 182 -4.62 10.32 -14.51
N TYR A 183 -4.38 11.44 -15.18
CA TYR A 183 -4.00 12.68 -14.50
C TYR A 183 -5.13 13.70 -14.56
N ASN A 184 -5.19 14.58 -13.56
CA ASN A 184 -6.08 15.73 -13.55
C ASN A 184 -5.41 16.95 -12.90
N SER A 185 -6.08 18.11 -12.94
CA SER A 185 -5.58 19.37 -12.39
C SER A 185 -5.90 19.59 -10.90
N SER A 186 -6.42 18.58 -10.19
CA SER A 186 -6.73 18.72 -8.75
C SER A 186 -5.43 18.71 -7.96
N SER A 187 -5.20 19.70 -7.11
CA SER A 187 -3.94 19.79 -6.37
C SER A 187 -3.82 18.72 -5.29
N GLY A 188 -2.68 18.02 -5.26
CA GLY A 188 -2.24 17.15 -4.17
C GLY A 188 -3.17 15.96 -3.86
N SER A 189 -3.93 15.48 -4.85
CA SER A 189 -4.93 14.43 -4.64
C SER A 189 -4.63 13.14 -5.39
N GLY A 190 -4.92 11.99 -4.77
CA GLY A 190 -5.07 10.70 -5.41
C GLY A 190 -6.53 10.22 -5.37
N SER A 191 -6.90 9.34 -6.29
CA SER A 191 -8.10 8.53 -6.11
C SER A 191 -8.07 7.26 -6.96
N TYR A 192 -8.70 6.22 -6.44
CA TYR A 192 -8.92 4.98 -7.16
C TYR A 192 -10.39 4.78 -7.53
N ASN A 193 -10.64 4.48 -8.80
CA ASN A 193 -11.95 4.07 -9.29
C ASN A 193 -11.97 2.56 -9.54
N ARG A 194 -12.63 1.85 -8.63
CA ARG A 194 -12.77 0.38 -8.67
C ARG A 194 -13.45 -0.16 -9.92
N GLY A 195 -14.46 0.57 -10.44
CA GLY A 195 -15.23 0.12 -11.62
C GLY A 195 -14.41 0.12 -12.90
N LEU A 196 -13.44 1.03 -13.00
CA LEU A 196 -12.59 1.19 -14.18
C LEU A 196 -11.18 0.61 -14.01
N GLY A 197 -10.80 0.23 -12.79
CA GLY A 197 -9.41 -0.11 -12.46
C GLY A 197 -8.48 1.08 -12.71
N ARG A 198 -8.93 2.28 -12.33
CA ARG A 198 -8.27 3.55 -12.68
C ARG A 198 -7.72 4.23 -11.44
N VAL A 199 -6.41 4.43 -11.41
CA VAL A 199 -5.75 5.38 -10.50
C VAL A 199 -5.79 6.76 -11.15
N THR A 200 -6.16 7.78 -10.38
CA THR A 200 -6.10 9.17 -10.80
C THR A 200 -5.15 9.95 -9.90
N MET A 201 -4.13 10.56 -10.50
CA MET A 201 -3.16 11.41 -9.82
C MET A 201 -3.41 12.88 -10.17
N GLY A 202 -3.40 13.73 -9.15
CA GLY A 202 -3.54 15.18 -9.29
C GLY A 202 -2.24 15.91 -9.62
N ASP A 203 -2.29 17.22 -9.49
CA ASP A 203 -1.16 18.13 -9.57
C ASP A 203 -0.42 18.17 -8.22
N PHE A 204 0.76 17.55 -8.15
CA PHE A 204 1.63 17.58 -6.98
C PHE A 204 2.76 18.61 -7.08
N GLY A 205 2.68 19.59 -7.98
CA GLY A 205 3.74 20.56 -8.20
C GLY A 205 5.05 19.89 -8.61
N ASP A 206 6.12 20.10 -7.84
CA ASP A 206 7.41 19.44 -8.02
C ASP A 206 7.53 18.08 -7.31
N ALA A 207 6.44 17.61 -6.71
CA ALA A 207 6.36 16.40 -5.89
C ALA A 207 7.34 16.37 -4.70
N SER A 208 7.85 17.51 -4.23
CA SER A 208 8.75 17.58 -3.06
C SER A 208 8.01 17.52 -1.72
N GLY A 209 6.69 17.71 -1.73
CA GLY A 209 5.85 17.72 -0.54
C GLY A 209 6.00 16.47 0.33
N THR A 210 5.97 16.68 1.64
CA THR A 210 6.04 15.62 2.64
C THR A 210 4.87 15.68 3.60
N GLU A 211 4.51 14.54 4.16
CA GLU A 211 3.53 14.43 5.24
C GLU A 211 4.00 13.46 6.33
N ASP A 212 3.50 13.66 7.55
CA ASP A 212 3.92 12.89 8.72
C ASP A 212 3.04 11.65 8.91
N TYR A 213 3.69 10.49 9.04
CA TYR A 213 3.07 9.21 9.33
C TYR A 213 3.54 8.65 10.65
N VAL A 214 2.66 8.05 11.44
CA VAL A 214 3.06 7.35 12.66
C VAL A 214 3.03 5.85 12.40
N VAL A 215 4.17 5.17 12.50
CA VAL A 215 4.28 3.70 12.42
C VAL A 215 4.96 3.22 13.69
N ASP A 216 4.32 2.29 14.38
CA ASP A 216 4.81 1.71 15.65
C ASP A 216 5.33 2.76 16.66
N GLY A 217 4.56 3.84 16.84
CA GLY A 217 4.81 4.93 17.77
C GLY A 217 5.81 5.96 17.27
N THR A 218 6.40 5.75 16.09
CA THR A 218 7.44 6.60 15.51
C THR A 218 6.89 7.43 14.36
N THR A 219 7.09 8.76 14.41
CA THR A 219 6.74 9.63 13.29
C THR A 219 7.81 9.54 12.19
N HIS A 220 7.35 9.38 10.95
CA HIS A 220 8.15 9.31 9.75
C HIS A 220 7.61 10.30 8.71
N ALA A 221 8.46 11.22 8.25
CA ALA A 221 8.16 12.03 7.08
C ALA A 221 8.11 11.14 5.83
N ALA A 222 6.98 11.11 5.14
CA ALA A 222 6.76 10.42 3.88
C ALA A 222 6.64 11.46 2.75
N ASN A 223 7.11 11.13 1.55
CA ASN A 223 6.81 11.98 0.41
C ASN A 223 5.34 11.78 -0.01
N SER A 224 4.60 12.88 -0.15
CA SER A 224 3.15 12.82 -0.40
C SER A 224 2.77 12.25 -1.76
N PHE A 225 3.59 12.48 -2.79
CA PHE A 225 3.34 11.89 -4.10
C PHE A 225 3.55 10.37 -4.07
N ASP A 226 4.66 9.92 -3.47
CA ASP A 226 5.02 8.51 -3.41
C ASP A 226 4.03 7.71 -2.57
N VAL A 227 3.66 8.22 -1.39
CA VAL A 227 2.71 7.53 -0.52
C VAL A 227 1.32 7.52 -1.11
N THR A 228 0.87 8.61 -1.76
CA THR A 228 -0.40 8.62 -2.51
C THR A 228 -0.36 7.56 -3.60
N THR A 229 0.73 7.49 -4.38
CA THR A 229 0.85 6.47 -5.44
C THR A 229 0.71 5.06 -4.88
N LEU A 230 1.42 4.73 -3.79
CA LEU A 230 1.33 3.42 -3.15
C LEU A 230 -0.04 3.18 -2.50
N HIS A 231 -0.70 4.21 -1.98
CA HIS A 231 -2.05 4.14 -1.41
C HIS A 231 -3.06 3.77 -2.50
N GLU A 232 -3.02 4.42 -3.66
CA GLU A 232 -3.89 4.07 -4.77
C GLU A 232 -3.60 2.68 -5.37
N LEU A 233 -2.34 2.22 -5.33
CA LEU A 233 -2.00 0.83 -5.64
C LEU A 233 -2.58 -0.14 -4.61
N GLY A 234 -2.60 0.24 -3.32
CA GLY A 234 -3.24 -0.54 -2.26
C GLY A 234 -4.75 -0.73 -2.51
N HIS A 235 -5.46 0.33 -2.92
CA HIS A 235 -6.85 0.24 -3.33
C HIS A 235 -7.05 -0.71 -4.53
N ALA A 236 -6.17 -0.63 -5.53
CA ALA A 236 -6.24 -1.51 -6.69
C ALA A 236 -6.01 -2.98 -6.31
N LEU A 237 -5.05 -3.25 -5.43
CA LEU A 237 -4.77 -4.59 -4.93
C LEU A 237 -5.91 -5.15 -4.08
N ASP A 238 -6.52 -4.35 -3.19
CA ASP A 238 -7.70 -4.76 -2.44
C ASP A 238 -8.88 -5.07 -3.36
N ALA A 239 -9.07 -4.27 -4.42
CA ALA A 239 -10.07 -4.54 -5.43
C ALA A 239 -9.81 -5.84 -6.22
N GLU A 240 -8.55 -6.22 -6.44
CA GLU A 240 -8.17 -7.47 -7.10
C GLU A 240 -8.40 -8.67 -6.18
N GLN A 241 -7.84 -8.61 -4.98
CA GLN A 241 -7.70 -9.75 -4.08
C GLN A 241 -8.84 -9.84 -3.05
N GLN A 242 -9.71 -8.83 -2.99
CA GLN A 242 -10.82 -8.74 -2.04
C GLN A 242 -10.34 -8.87 -0.58
N ILE A 243 -9.18 -8.28 -0.26
CA ILE A 243 -8.47 -8.46 1.01
C ILE A 243 -9.38 -8.06 2.17
N MET A 244 -9.94 -6.86 2.11
CA MET A 244 -10.77 -6.34 3.19
C MET A 244 -12.19 -6.90 3.20
N GLN A 245 -12.69 -7.36 2.06
CA GLN A 245 -13.93 -8.15 2.05
C GLN A 245 -13.73 -9.51 2.76
N ASN A 246 -12.57 -10.14 2.58
CA ASN A 246 -12.29 -11.48 3.12
C ASN A 246 -11.74 -11.45 4.55
N HIS A 247 -11.13 -10.35 4.98
CA HIS A 247 -10.40 -10.27 6.24
C HIS A 247 -10.75 -9.07 7.11
N GLY A 248 -11.50 -8.09 6.59
CA GLY A 248 -11.76 -6.83 7.30
C GLY A 248 -12.41 -7.01 8.66
N ASN A 249 -13.22 -8.05 8.84
CA ASN A 249 -13.90 -8.37 10.10
C ASN A 249 -12.99 -8.94 11.21
N LYS A 250 -11.72 -9.24 10.91
CA LYS A 250 -10.76 -9.70 11.93
C LYS A 250 -10.29 -8.52 12.79
N ALA A 251 -9.98 -8.80 14.06
CA ALA A 251 -9.52 -7.78 15.00
C ALA A 251 -8.26 -7.03 14.51
N GLY A 252 -7.30 -7.75 13.92
CA GLY A 252 -6.09 -7.19 13.33
C GLY A 252 -6.29 -6.49 11.98
N CYS A 253 -7.53 -6.39 11.50
CA CYS A 253 -7.90 -5.67 10.30
C CYS A 253 -8.87 -4.52 10.58
N GLY A 254 -9.13 -4.20 11.86
CA GLY A 254 -10.11 -3.19 12.25
C GLY A 254 -11.44 -3.76 12.74
N GLY A 255 -11.76 -5.03 12.49
CA GLY A 255 -13.05 -5.61 12.86
C GLY A 255 -14.22 -5.02 12.06
N TRP A 256 -13.95 -4.62 10.81
CA TRP A 256 -14.91 -3.97 9.94
C TRP A 256 -16.12 -4.84 9.66
N THR A 257 -17.30 -4.24 9.81
CA THR A 257 -18.56 -4.85 9.44
C THR A 257 -19.38 -3.85 8.67
N ARG A 258 -19.96 -4.29 7.54
CA ARG A 258 -20.90 -3.47 6.79
C ARG A 258 -22.20 -3.38 7.56
N GLN A 259 -22.72 -2.16 7.68
CA GLN A 259 -23.93 -1.85 8.43
C GLN A 259 -25.02 -1.30 7.51
N SER A 260 -26.23 -1.17 8.06
CA SER A 260 -27.31 -0.39 7.49
C SER A 260 -27.67 0.72 8.48
N ALA A 261 -28.27 1.82 8.02
CA ALA A 261 -28.80 2.84 8.93
C ALA A 261 -29.74 2.21 9.99
N ALA A 262 -30.51 1.19 9.60
CA ALA A 262 -31.40 0.47 10.50
C ALA A 262 -30.65 -0.26 11.63
N SER A 263 -29.58 -0.99 11.32
CA SER A 263 -28.77 -1.73 12.32
C SER A 263 -27.99 -0.77 13.23
N VAL A 264 -27.47 0.34 12.68
CA VAL A 264 -26.85 1.42 13.47
C VAL A 264 -27.86 2.03 14.43
N GLY A 265 -29.07 2.35 13.95
CA GLY A 265 -30.13 2.90 14.79
C GLY A 265 -30.52 1.97 15.94
N THR A 266 -30.55 0.66 15.70
CA THR A 266 -30.79 -0.34 16.75
C THR A 266 -29.69 -0.35 17.81
N ALA A 267 -28.41 -0.31 17.42
CA ALA A 267 -27.29 -0.24 18.36
C ALA A 267 -27.31 1.04 19.20
N LEU A 268 -27.56 2.18 18.55
CA LEU A 268 -27.65 3.48 19.21
C LEU A 268 -28.84 3.57 20.17
N LEU A 269 -29.96 2.92 19.86
CA LEU A 269 -31.13 2.88 20.75
C LEU A 269 -30.84 2.09 22.01
N ALA A 270 -30.18 0.93 21.87
CA ALA A 270 -29.75 0.13 23.00
C ALA A 270 -28.78 0.92 23.90
N HIS A 271 -27.81 1.61 23.30
CA HIS A 271 -26.84 2.42 24.03
C HIS A 271 -27.48 3.65 24.70
N LEU A 272 -28.44 4.33 24.04
CA LEU A 272 -29.21 5.43 24.63
C LEU A 272 -29.92 4.97 25.90
N LYS A 273 -30.67 3.87 25.84
CA LYS A 273 -31.42 3.33 26.98
C LYS A 273 -30.53 2.94 28.16
N LYS A 274 -29.29 2.53 27.87
CA LYS A 274 -28.28 2.17 28.87
C LYS A 274 -27.64 3.40 29.52
N THR A 275 -27.42 4.47 28.77
CA THR A 275 -26.58 5.61 29.19
C THR A 275 -27.36 6.84 29.60
N VAL A 276 -28.57 7.02 29.09
CA VAL A 276 -29.41 8.19 29.36
C VAL A 276 -30.46 7.83 30.41
N THR A 277 -30.34 8.45 31.59
CA THR A 277 -31.35 8.32 32.65
C THR A 277 -32.49 9.30 32.43
N LEU A 278 -33.70 8.77 32.23
CA LEU A 278 -34.93 9.55 32.04
C LEU A 278 -35.77 9.53 33.32
N SER A 279 -36.39 10.65 33.66
CA SER A 279 -37.30 10.75 34.81
C SER A 279 -38.64 10.03 34.57
N LYS A 280 -39.03 9.90 33.30
CA LYS A 280 -40.18 9.12 32.83
C LYS A 280 -39.80 8.25 31.64
N PRO A 281 -40.42 7.06 31.48
CA PRO A 281 -40.25 6.28 30.26
C PRO A 281 -40.78 7.07 29.06
N ILE A 282 -40.01 7.08 27.98
CA ILE A 282 -40.44 7.55 26.65
C ILE A 282 -40.61 6.29 25.79
N ALA A 283 -41.67 6.25 24.99
CA ALA A 283 -41.95 5.11 24.12
C ALA A 283 -40.78 4.82 23.15
N ASP A 284 -40.55 3.53 22.90
CA ASP A 284 -39.41 3.06 22.09
C ASP A 284 -39.45 3.57 20.64
N ASP A 285 -40.65 3.71 20.08
CA ASP A 285 -40.89 4.24 18.74
C ASP A 285 -40.52 5.73 18.63
N ALA A 286 -40.80 6.52 19.67
CA ALA A 286 -40.38 7.91 19.76
C ALA A 286 -38.85 8.04 19.87
N LEU A 287 -38.20 7.24 20.73
CA LEU A 287 -36.74 7.21 20.83
C LEU A 287 -36.10 6.74 19.52
N ARG A 288 -36.69 5.72 18.88
CA ARG A 288 -36.26 5.22 17.58
C ARG A 288 -36.37 6.31 16.51
N THR A 289 -37.48 7.03 16.47
CA THR A 289 -37.70 8.14 15.53
C THR A 289 -36.64 9.23 15.72
N ALA A 290 -36.29 9.57 16.96
CA ALA A 290 -35.23 10.54 17.25
C ALA A 290 -33.87 10.11 16.67
N ILE A 291 -33.52 8.83 16.84
CA ILE A 291 -32.27 8.26 16.32
C ILE A 291 -32.27 8.23 14.80
N ASP A 292 -33.32 7.69 14.17
CA ASP A 292 -33.40 7.58 12.71
C ASP A 292 -33.35 8.99 12.06
N GLN A 293 -34.03 9.99 12.64
CA GLN A 293 -33.93 11.36 12.18
C GLN A 293 -32.51 11.94 12.37
N GLY A 294 -31.88 11.68 13.52
CA GLY A 294 -30.48 12.03 13.73
C GLY A 294 -29.53 11.44 12.68
N LEU A 295 -29.74 10.18 12.28
CA LEU A 295 -28.94 9.53 11.24
C LEU A 295 -29.20 10.09 9.82
N THR A 296 -30.22 10.93 9.64
CA THR A 296 -30.48 11.68 8.40
C THR A 296 -30.07 13.16 8.48
N GLY A 297 -29.51 13.59 9.61
CA GLY A 297 -29.15 15.00 9.83
C GLY A 297 -30.32 15.87 10.30
N THR A 298 -31.46 15.29 10.68
CA THR A 298 -32.66 16.00 11.13
C THR A 298 -32.93 15.78 12.62
N GLN A 299 -33.88 16.52 13.20
CA GLN A 299 -34.22 16.42 14.62
C GLN A 299 -35.71 16.11 14.78
N ALA A 300 -36.01 15.06 15.55
CA ALA A 300 -37.38 14.67 15.84
C ALA A 300 -38.14 15.69 16.70
N PRO A 301 -39.45 15.85 16.48
CA PRO A 301 -40.30 16.59 17.40
C PRO A 301 -40.37 15.86 18.75
N LYS A 302 -40.57 16.63 19.82
CA LYS A 302 -40.78 16.09 21.16
C LYS A 302 -42.10 15.31 21.20
N PRO A 303 -42.13 14.08 21.74
CA PRO A 303 -43.38 13.39 22.07
C PRO A 303 -44.21 14.15 23.12
N ASP A 304 -45.54 14.03 23.06
CA ASP A 304 -46.44 14.73 23.99
C ASP A 304 -46.26 14.26 25.44
N ASP A 305 -45.92 12.99 25.63
CA ASP A 305 -45.73 12.32 26.92
C ASP A 305 -44.33 12.52 27.53
N ALA A 306 -43.35 12.98 26.73
CA ALA A 306 -42.00 13.30 27.19
C ALA A 306 -41.95 14.66 27.90
N THR A 307 -41.25 14.73 29.03
CA THR A 307 -40.90 16.03 29.65
C THR A 307 -39.88 16.77 28.79
N ASP A 308 -39.86 18.10 28.86
CA ASP A 308 -38.85 18.89 28.15
C ASP A 308 -37.43 18.50 28.57
N GLU A 309 -37.21 18.29 29.87
CA GLU A 309 -35.90 17.89 30.40
C GLU A 309 -35.43 16.54 29.85
N ASP A 310 -36.28 15.51 29.90
CA ASP A 310 -35.94 14.18 29.39
C ASP A 310 -35.73 14.19 27.88
N TRP A 311 -36.54 14.96 27.14
CA TRP A 311 -36.34 15.10 25.71
C TRP A 311 -35.04 15.84 25.36
N GLN A 312 -34.66 16.87 26.12
CA GLN A 312 -33.35 17.51 25.92
C GLN A 312 -32.20 16.53 26.15
N LYS A 313 -32.31 15.57 27.09
CA LYS A 313 -31.32 14.51 27.27
C LYS A 313 -31.25 13.59 26.04
N VAL A 314 -32.40 13.19 25.50
CA VAL A 314 -32.50 12.40 24.26
C VAL A 314 -31.87 13.14 23.08
N ILE A 315 -32.21 14.41 22.87
CA ILE A 315 -31.64 15.22 21.78
C ILE A 315 -30.14 15.46 21.99
N GLY A 316 -29.70 15.67 23.22
CA GLY A 316 -28.27 15.74 23.57
C GLY A 316 -27.52 14.48 23.15
N TYR A 317 -28.09 13.31 23.43
CA TYR A 317 -27.55 12.03 22.97
C TYR A 317 -27.50 11.94 21.44
N VAL A 318 -28.60 12.25 20.75
CA VAL A 318 -28.69 12.21 19.27
C VAL A 318 -27.65 13.14 18.63
N ARG A 319 -27.43 14.33 19.18
CA ARG A 319 -26.39 15.26 18.70
C ARG A 319 -24.99 14.69 18.88
N ALA A 320 -24.72 14.03 20.00
CA ALA A 320 -23.41 13.49 20.31
C ALA A 320 -23.09 12.18 19.57
N HIS A 321 -24.10 11.34 19.29
CA HIS A 321 -23.89 9.97 18.79
C HIS A 321 -24.48 9.67 17.41
N CYS A 322 -25.45 10.46 16.91
CA CYS A 322 -26.04 10.25 15.58
C CYS A 322 -25.51 11.29 14.58
N LEU A 323 -25.63 12.58 14.89
CA LEU A 323 -25.24 13.66 13.96
C LEU A 323 -23.74 13.76 13.74
N THR A 324 -22.93 13.18 14.61
CA THR A 324 -21.46 13.19 14.53
C THR A 324 -20.92 12.10 13.62
N ILE A 325 -21.69 11.03 13.38
CA ILE A 325 -21.23 9.82 12.67
C ILE A 325 -21.72 9.73 11.22
N ILE A 326 -22.54 10.68 10.76
CA ILE A 326 -23.03 10.76 9.38
C ILE A 326 -21.99 11.40 8.43
N ALA A 327 -22.01 11.04 7.15
CA ALA A 327 -21.03 11.49 6.17
C ALA A 327 -20.99 13.02 6.04
N ALA A 328 -22.14 13.68 6.16
CA ALA A 328 -22.26 15.14 6.14
C ALA A 328 -21.44 15.82 7.26
N ALA A 329 -21.24 15.14 8.38
CA ALA A 329 -20.47 15.64 9.52
C ALA A 329 -18.97 15.32 9.44
N LYS A 330 -18.53 14.59 8.41
CA LYS A 330 -17.14 14.16 8.18
C LYS A 330 -16.48 13.53 9.43
N PRO A 331 -17.07 12.46 10.00
CA PRO A 331 -16.64 11.81 11.26
C PRO A 331 -15.17 11.41 11.29
N TRP A 332 -14.60 11.06 10.15
CA TRP A 332 -13.22 10.63 9.99
C TRP A 332 -12.18 11.75 10.24
N TRP A 333 -12.60 13.01 10.38
CA TRP A 333 -11.73 14.11 10.83
C TRP A 333 -11.92 14.46 12.32
N LYS A 334 -12.67 13.64 13.07
CA LYS A 334 -13.04 13.89 14.46
C LYS A 334 -12.65 12.71 15.35
N ALA A 335 -12.75 12.90 16.65
CA ALA A 335 -12.64 11.80 17.60
C ALA A 335 -13.75 10.77 17.30
N PRO A 336 -13.44 9.45 17.29
CA PRO A 336 -14.46 8.43 17.09
C PRO A 336 -15.46 8.44 18.23
N VAL A 337 -16.74 8.21 17.91
CA VAL A 337 -17.79 8.02 18.90
C VAL A 337 -17.81 6.56 19.31
N ASP A 338 -17.52 6.31 20.58
CA ASP A 338 -17.56 4.97 21.16
C ASP A 338 -18.99 4.58 21.56
N VAL A 339 -19.46 3.46 21.02
CA VAL A 339 -20.74 2.83 21.36
C VAL A 339 -20.42 1.41 21.82
N ASP A 340 -20.20 1.25 23.13
CA ASP A 340 -19.84 -0.03 23.76
C ASP A 340 -18.65 -0.76 23.10
N GLY A 341 -17.57 -0.03 22.77
CA GLY A 341 -16.35 -0.54 22.14
C GLY A 341 -16.38 -0.57 20.61
N THR A 342 -17.52 -0.20 20.01
CA THR A 342 -17.71 -0.17 18.55
C THR A 342 -17.88 1.26 18.07
N VAL A 343 -17.22 1.60 16.98
CA VAL A 343 -17.43 2.87 16.27
C VAL A 343 -18.30 2.61 15.07
N TYR A 344 -19.35 3.43 14.90
CA TYR A 344 -20.19 3.44 13.71
C TYR A 344 -19.88 4.68 12.88
N VAL A 345 -19.87 4.54 11.57
CA VAL A 345 -19.58 5.62 10.64
C VAL A 345 -20.32 5.45 9.32
N GLU A 346 -20.86 6.54 8.80
CA GLU A 346 -21.32 6.61 7.41
C GLU A 346 -20.15 7.11 6.54
N SER A 347 -19.53 6.20 5.78
CA SER A 347 -18.36 6.49 4.95
C SER A 347 -18.72 7.39 3.77
N TYR A 348 -19.85 7.10 3.13
CA TYR A 348 -20.48 7.87 2.05
C TYR A 348 -21.97 7.86 2.27
N SER A 349 -22.74 8.73 1.59
CA SER A 349 -24.20 8.75 1.74
C SER A 349 -24.80 7.34 1.59
N ASN A 350 -25.46 6.88 2.64
CA ASN A 350 -26.06 5.56 2.81
C ASN A 350 -25.10 4.35 2.82
N ASP A 351 -23.80 4.55 2.94
CA ASP A 351 -22.81 3.48 3.10
C ASP A 351 -22.25 3.47 4.51
N TRP A 352 -22.77 2.55 5.33
CA TRP A 352 -22.50 2.47 6.75
C TRP A 352 -21.53 1.34 7.08
N TRP A 353 -20.62 1.62 7.98
CA TRP A 353 -19.63 0.68 8.48
C TRP A 353 -19.52 0.79 10.00
N SER A 354 -19.06 -0.29 10.61
CA SER A 354 -18.59 -0.28 11.99
C SER A 354 -17.22 -0.93 12.09
N TYR A 355 -16.46 -0.55 13.11
CA TYR A 355 -15.17 -1.14 13.43
C TYR A 355 -14.95 -1.17 14.96
N GLN A 356 -14.00 -1.97 15.42
CA GLN A 356 -13.65 -2.05 16.84
C GLN A 356 -12.75 -0.89 17.24
N LEU A 357 -13.15 -0.11 18.25
CA LEU A 357 -12.37 1.07 18.68
C LEU A 357 -10.95 0.70 19.10
N ALA A 358 -10.80 -0.45 19.78
CA ALA A 358 -9.51 -0.96 20.24
C ALA A 358 -8.53 -1.25 19.10
N SER A 359 -9.01 -1.57 17.89
CA SER A 359 -8.15 -1.82 16.73
C SER A 359 -7.39 -0.57 16.27
N ARG A 360 -7.79 0.64 16.68
CA ARG A 360 -7.08 1.89 16.35
C ARG A 360 -5.72 2.01 17.02
N ALA A 361 -5.60 1.55 18.27
CA ALA A 361 -4.40 1.76 19.08
C ALA A 361 -3.15 1.08 18.49
N GLY A 362 -3.33 -0.03 17.75
CA GLY A 362 -2.23 -0.85 17.26
C GLY A 362 -1.75 -0.57 15.84
N THR A 363 -2.50 0.19 15.03
CA THR A 363 -2.15 0.39 13.61
C THR A 363 -1.60 1.78 13.31
N LEU A 364 -1.89 2.78 14.17
CA LEU A 364 -1.37 4.16 14.10
C LEU A 364 -1.62 4.88 12.76
N VAL A 365 -2.65 4.42 12.06
CA VAL A 365 -3.16 5.00 10.83
C VAL A 365 -3.87 6.32 11.13
N ASN A 366 -3.74 7.29 10.22
CA ASN A 366 -4.40 8.59 10.36
C ASN A 366 -5.94 8.42 10.52
N SER A 367 -6.61 9.39 11.17
CA SER A 367 -8.05 9.27 11.42
C SER A 367 -8.90 9.20 10.15
N TYR A 368 -8.46 9.84 9.07
CA TYR A 368 -9.16 9.86 7.80
C TYR A 368 -9.32 8.44 7.22
N GLN A 369 -8.30 7.58 7.33
CA GLN A 369 -8.38 6.22 6.75
C GLN A 369 -9.27 5.26 7.53
N TRP A 370 -9.70 5.63 8.74
CA TRP A 370 -10.77 4.91 9.45
C TRP A 370 -12.17 5.29 8.95
N ARG A 371 -12.25 5.85 7.75
CA ARG A 371 -13.50 6.10 7.05
C ARG A 371 -14.08 4.82 6.46
N ALA A 372 -13.27 3.94 5.90
CA ALA A 372 -13.72 2.73 5.22
C ALA A 372 -12.65 1.64 5.27
N PRO A 373 -13.02 0.35 5.16
CA PRO A 373 -12.06 -0.75 5.25
C PRO A 373 -10.95 -0.69 4.18
N GLY A 374 -11.29 -0.33 2.94
CA GLY A 374 -10.31 -0.21 1.84
C GLY A 374 -9.28 0.89 2.09
N GLU A 375 -9.70 2.04 2.63
CA GLU A 375 -8.81 3.16 2.98
C GLU A 375 -7.80 2.75 4.05
N TRP A 376 -8.26 2.03 5.08
CA TRP A 376 -7.40 1.48 6.12
C TRP A 376 -6.32 0.56 5.54
N PHE A 377 -6.70 -0.37 4.64
CA PHE A 377 -5.74 -1.28 4.03
C PHE A 377 -4.74 -0.52 3.15
N ALA A 378 -5.23 0.35 2.27
CA ALA A 378 -4.42 1.12 1.35
C ALA A 378 -3.33 1.94 2.06
N GLU A 379 -3.66 2.52 3.22
CA GLU A 379 -2.69 3.28 4.00
C GLU A 379 -1.60 2.41 4.63
N VAL A 380 -1.98 1.34 5.32
CA VAL A 380 -1.01 0.44 5.96
C VAL A 380 -0.12 -0.20 4.90
N TYR A 381 -0.69 -0.56 3.75
CA TYR A 381 0.04 -1.02 2.59
C TYR A 381 1.06 0.02 2.10
N ALA A 382 0.60 1.26 1.87
CA ALA A 382 1.44 2.32 1.36
C ALA A 382 2.64 2.62 2.26
N ILE A 383 2.39 2.78 3.56
CA ILE A 383 3.46 3.14 4.49
C ILE A 383 4.44 1.98 4.70
N SER A 384 3.96 0.73 4.72
CA SER A 384 4.82 -0.45 4.87
C SER A 384 5.79 -0.58 3.70
N TRP A 385 5.31 -0.41 2.46
CA TRP A 385 6.17 -0.46 1.27
C TRP A 385 7.09 0.77 1.15
N LEU A 386 6.59 1.96 1.47
CA LEU A 386 7.39 3.18 1.41
C LEU A 386 8.57 3.14 2.38
N LYS A 387 8.31 2.71 3.63
CA LYS A 387 9.31 2.63 4.70
C LYS A 387 10.09 1.33 4.69
N ARG A 388 9.73 0.38 3.81
CA ARG A 388 10.31 -0.97 3.77
C ARG A 388 10.37 -1.58 5.18
N THR A 389 9.27 -1.43 5.89
CA THR A 389 9.13 -1.85 7.28
C THR A 389 7.88 -2.72 7.36
N LYS A 390 7.97 -3.80 8.13
CA LYS A 390 6.81 -4.65 8.42
C LYS A 390 5.65 -3.80 8.93
N PRO A 391 4.42 -4.14 8.58
CA PRO A 391 3.27 -3.47 9.17
C PRO A 391 3.28 -3.65 10.70
N PRO A 392 2.57 -2.79 11.45
CA PRO A 392 2.47 -2.93 12.90
C PRO A 392 2.06 -4.35 13.31
N ALA A 393 2.61 -4.86 14.42
CA ALA A 393 2.36 -6.23 14.87
C ALA A 393 0.86 -6.54 15.15
N ALA A 394 0.04 -5.51 15.33
CA ALA A 394 -1.40 -5.64 15.47
C ALA A 394 -2.12 -6.01 14.16
N VAL A 395 -1.47 -5.85 13.00
CA VAL A 395 -2.05 -6.18 11.69
C VAL A 395 -2.11 -7.69 11.51
N ASP A 396 -3.28 -8.22 11.11
CA ASP A 396 -3.47 -9.66 10.92
C ASP A 396 -2.50 -10.22 9.87
N ALA A 397 -1.93 -11.39 10.16
CA ALA A 397 -0.91 -12.01 9.32
C ALA A 397 -1.38 -12.26 7.88
N SER A 398 -2.68 -12.55 7.65
CA SER A 398 -3.19 -12.78 6.30
C SER A 398 -3.25 -11.50 5.46
N VAL A 399 -3.33 -10.34 6.10
CA VAL A 399 -3.27 -9.03 5.43
C VAL A 399 -1.83 -8.54 5.33
N ALA A 400 -1.04 -8.74 6.38
CA ALA A 400 0.37 -8.39 6.40
C ALA A 400 1.15 -9.03 5.25
N ALA A 401 0.77 -10.23 4.80
CA ALA A 401 1.39 -10.95 3.68
C ALA A 401 1.41 -10.15 2.35
N TYR A 402 0.56 -9.14 2.18
CA TYR A 402 0.54 -8.26 1.00
C TYR A 402 1.42 -7.01 1.15
N MET A 403 1.93 -6.76 2.36
CA MET A 403 2.72 -5.60 2.72
C MET A 403 4.22 -5.93 2.67
N TRP A 404 5.09 -5.00 3.06
CA TRP A 404 6.53 -5.28 3.05
C TRP A 404 6.86 -6.46 3.97
N GLN A 405 7.65 -7.41 3.42
CA GLN A 405 8.19 -8.57 4.11
C GLN A 405 9.72 -8.54 4.02
N ASP A 406 10.39 -9.10 5.03
CA ASP A 406 11.86 -9.16 5.11
C ASP A 406 12.52 -10.18 4.15
#